data_AF-A0A0Q4SEM5-F1
#
_entry.id   AF-A0A0Q4SEM5-F1
#
_cell.length_a   1.000
_cell.length_b   1.000
_cell.length_c   1.000
_cell.angle_alpha   90.00
_cell.angle_beta   90.00
_cell.angle_gamma   90.00
#
_symmetry.space_group_name_H-M   'P 1'
#
loop_
_entity.id
_entity.type
_entity.pdbx_description
1 polymer ?
#
loop_
_entity_poly.entity_id
_entity_poly.type
_entity_poly.pdbx_seq_one_letter_code
_entity_poly.pdbx_strand_id
1 'polypeptide(L)'
;MNKTHFLLLLIPFALISCFKNEKQSQPVSGKTNSISIIIDDQLWYGEVGDSIRNKFASPVLGLTQEEPLFTINQYPARLLEGFVTDSRSIIVVKKAVADKFEINHSRALPHNTFRIYGKSVDDIICSIELNSSQIIKIIRDAEIKKIQEDNSKSLLNPAVIKNKFHIDLQIPTGYEYMLHKKNFIWLKKDIISGNTSLLIYQIPLRSFKKGSNVISNIIRMRDSVGSYIKGREPNTRMITGEAYAPYFSSTTLDGKNAYETKGTWELKNDFMSGPFINYAIVDEMYNRILVIEGFCYSPSNQERDLMFDLEAIIKSVKIDKR
;
A
#
# COMPACT_ATOMS: atom_id res chain seq x y z
N MET A 1 -26.69 47.03 -70.10
CA MET A 1 -26.11 47.85 -69.02
C MET A 1 -26.67 47.36 -67.70
N ASN A 2 -25.79 46.81 -66.86
CA ASN A 2 -25.87 46.69 -65.41
C ASN A 2 -26.96 45.86 -64.70
N LYS A 3 -26.45 44.83 -64.00
CA LYS A 3 -26.83 44.36 -62.65
C LYS A 3 -28.12 43.51 -62.63
N THR A 4 -28.22 42.32 -62.02
CA THR A 4 -27.55 41.82 -60.80
C THR A 4 -27.93 40.34 -60.55
N HIS A 5 -27.04 39.62 -59.86
CA HIS A 5 -27.31 38.51 -58.93
C HIS A 5 -27.89 37.17 -59.43
N PHE A 6 -27.02 36.30 -59.93
CA PHE A 6 -27.16 34.85 -59.67
C PHE A 6 -25.77 34.21 -59.62
N LEU A 7 -25.13 34.23 -58.45
CA LEU A 7 -24.08 33.26 -58.14
C LEU A 7 -24.09 33.03 -56.64
N LEU A 8 -24.98 32.10 -56.26
CA LEU A 8 -25.05 31.46 -54.96
C LEU A 8 -23.83 30.53 -54.86
N LEU A 9 -22.65 31.12 -54.63
CA LEU A 9 -21.41 30.37 -54.48
C LEU A 9 -21.26 29.98 -53.01
N LEU A 10 -21.63 28.72 -52.77
CA LEU A 10 -21.24 27.88 -51.66
C LEU A 10 -20.04 28.41 -50.87
N ILE A 11 -20.32 28.91 -49.66
CA ILE A 11 -19.35 29.00 -48.58
C ILE A 11 -19.10 27.54 -48.14
N PRO A 12 -17.92 26.94 -48.35
CA PRO A 12 -17.58 25.74 -47.64
C PRO A 12 -17.27 26.16 -46.20
N PHE A 13 -18.05 25.60 -45.29
CA PHE A 13 -17.76 25.48 -43.86
C PHE A 13 -16.31 25.01 -43.67
N ALA A 14 -15.37 25.95 -43.54
CA ALA A 14 -14.07 25.70 -42.93
C ALA A 14 -14.29 25.69 -41.41
N LEU A 15 -14.97 24.65 -40.91
CA LEU A 15 -14.86 24.28 -39.51
C LEU A 15 -13.44 23.77 -39.32
N ILE A 16 -12.59 24.67 -38.84
CA ILE A 16 -11.34 24.36 -38.18
C ILE A 16 -11.72 23.49 -36.98
N SER A 17 -11.74 22.18 -37.19
CA SER A 17 -11.74 21.20 -36.11
C SER A 17 -10.38 21.35 -35.43
N CYS A 18 -10.38 22.13 -34.35
CA CYS A 18 -9.31 22.12 -33.39
C CYS A 18 -9.33 20.74 -32.75
N PHE A 19 -8.56 19.80 -33.30
CA PHE A 19 -8.17 18.60 -32.57
C PHE A 19 -7.37 19.07 -31.36
N LYS A 20 -8.07 19.30 -30.24
CA LYS A 20 -7.45 19.16 -28.93
C LYS A 20 -6.95 17.72 -28.90
N ASN A 21 -5.65 17.56 -29.12
CA ASN A 21 -4.91 16.44 -28.58
C ASN A 21 -5.12 16.49 -27.06
N GLU A 22 -6.23 15.93 -26.59
CA GLU A 22 -6.28 15.36 -25.27
C GLU A 22 -5.15 14.34 -25.28
N LYS A 23 -4.02 14.72 -24.70
CA LYS A 23 -3.02 13.75 -24.27
C LYS A 23 -3.80 12.75 -23.43
N GLN A 24 -4.13 11.60 -24.02
CA GLN A 24 -4.47 10.40 -23.27
C GLN A 24 -3.38 10.32 -22.21
N SER A 25 -3.76 10.55 -20.96
CA SER A 25 -2.86 10.38 -19.84
C SER A 25 -2.52 8.90 -19.82
N GLN A 26 -1.42 8.54 -20.47
CA GLN A 26 -0.95 7.16 -20.44
C GLN A 26 -0.81 6.79 -18.96
N PRO A 27 -1.35 5.64 -18.53
CA PRO A 27 -1.19 5.22 -17.15
C PRO A 27 0.30 5.10 -16.90
N VAL A 28 0.84 5.97 -16.05
CA VAL A 28 2.25 5.92 -15.68
C VAL A 28 2.45 4.59 -14.95
N SER A 29 3.03 3.64 -15.67
CA SER A 29 3.34 2.29 -15.23
C SER A 29 4.53 2.32 -14.28
N GLY A 30 4.32 2.80 -13.06
CA GLY A 30 5.32 2.73 -12.01
C GLY A 30 5.20 1.45 -11.19
N LYS A 31 6.33 0.78 -10.95
CA LYS A 31 6.41 -0.34 -9.99
C LYS A 31 6.06 0.16 -8.59
N THR A 32 5.27 -0.63 -7.86
CA THR A 32 4.90 -0.36 -6.46
C THR A 32 6.13 -0.26 -5.57
N ASN A 33 6.09 0.63 -4.58
CA ASN A 33 7.17 0.84 -3.62
C ASN A 33 8.55 1.08 -4.28
N SER A 34 8.58 1.73 -5.44
CA SER A 34 9.80 2.11 -6.14
C SER A 34 10.05 3.60 -5.98
N ILE A 35 11.28 4.00 -5.63
CA ILE A 35 11.68 5.42 -5.53
C ILE A 35 12.85 5.72 -6.47
N SER A 36 12.85 6.93 -7.01
CA SER A 36 13.96 7.47 -7.80
C SER A 36 14.79 8.43 -6.95
N ILE A 37 16.10 8.19 -6.84
CA ILE A 37 17.03 9.09 -6.15
C ILE A 37 17.88 9.81 -7.20
N ILE A 38 17.71 11.12 -7.32
CA ILE A 38 18.54 11.95 -8.20
C ILE A 38 19.62 12.60 -7.35
N ILE A 39 20.87 12.21 -7.56
CA ILE A 39 22.00 12.57 -6.71
C ILE A 39 23.31 12.52 -7.51
N ASP A 40 24.28 13.36 -7.16
CA ASP A 40 25.64 13.28 -7.70
C ASP A 40 26.35 12.00 -7.22
N ASP A 41 27.08 11.34 -8.11
CA ASP A 41 27.75 10.05 -7.84
C ASP A 41 28.66 10.11 -6.61
N GLN A 42 29.37 11.23 -6.41
CA GLN A 42 30.24 11.43 -5.24
C GLN A 42 29.47 11.37 -3.91
N LEU A 43 28.23 11.87 -3.87
CA LEU A 43 27.39 11.78 -2.68
C LEU A 43 26.76 10.39 -2.55
N TRP A 44 26.41 9.76 -3.66
CA TRP A 44 25.80 8.43 -3.68
C TRP A 44 26.73 7.31 -3.19
N TYR A 45 28.01 7.38 -3.57
CA TYR A 45 29.03 6.43 -3.13
C TYR A 45 29.66 6.79 -1.78
N GLY A 46 29.24 7.90 -1.16
CA GLY A 46 29.66 8.33 0.17
C GLY A 46 28.58 8.18 1.24
N GLU A 47 28.82 8.82 2.40
CA GLU A 47 27.98 8.73 3.60
C GLU A 47 26.53 9.19 3.39
N VAL A 48 26.30 10.13 2.46
CA VAL A 48 24.95 10.56 2.08
C VAL A 48 24.16 9.40 1.49
N GLY A 49 24.76 8.66 0.54
CA GLY A 49 24.12 7.50 -0.06
C GLY A 49 23.87 6.38 0.94
N ASP A 50 24.77 6.18 1.90
CA ASP A 50 24.58 5.22 3.00
C ASP A 50 23.41 5.62 3.90
N SER A 51 23.30 6.90 4.27
CA SER A 51 22.16 7.43 5.03
C SER A 51 20.83 7.20 4.26
N ILE A 52 20.81 7.45 2.95
CA ILE A 52 19.64 7.18 2.10
C ILE A 52 19.27 5.69 2.15
N ARG A 53 20.23 4.79 1.92
CA ARG A 53 19.97 3.33 1.95
C ARG A 53 19.49 2.88 3.33
N ASN A 54 20.11 3.37 4.40
CA ASN A 54 19.74 3.04 5.78
C ASN A 54 18.30 3.44 6.11
N LYS A 55 17.78 4.54 5.55
CA LYS A 55 16.41 5.01 5.80
C LYS A 55 15.38 4.42 4.84
N PHE A 56 15.67 4.43 3.55
CA PHE A 56 14.68 4.11 2.52
C PHE A 56 14.74 2.66 2.04
N ALA A 57 15.81 1.94 2.34
CA ALA A 57 15.93 0.50 2.15
C ALA A 57 15.97 -0.27 3.47
N SER A 58 15.51 0.32 4.58
CA SER A 58 15.36 -0.40 5.85
C SER A 58 14.38 -1.58 5.70
N PRO A 59 14.53 -2.67 6.47
CA PRO A 59 13.65 -3.83 6.37
C PRO A 59 12.17 -3.51 6.66
N VAL A 60 11.27 -4.14 5.91
CA VAL A 60 9.83 -4.12 6.18
C VAL A 60 9.52 -5.04 7.36
N LEU A 61 8.82 -4.51 8.36
CA LEU A 61 8.49 -5.26 9.56
C LEU A 61 7.45 -6.35 9.29
N GLY A 62 7.69 -7.54 9.85
CA GLY A 62 6.74 -8.66 9.84
C GLY A 62 6.77 -9.54 8.60
N LEU A 63 7.77 -9.39 7.72
CA LEU A 63 8.03 -10.33 6.63
C LEU A 63 8.79 -11.57 7.11
N THR A 64 8.67 -12.69 6.37
CA THR A 64 9.43 -13.91 6.66
C THR A 64 10.91 -13.76 6.27
N GLN A 65 11.16 -13.10 5.15
CA GLN A 65 12.47 -12.70 4.66
C GLN A 65 12.59 -11.17 4.68
N GLU A 66 13.77 -10.67 5.03
CA GLU A 66 14.02 -9.23 5.01
C GLU A 66 13.96 -8.67 3.59
N GLU A 67 13.08 -7.69 3.39
CA GLU A 67 12.95 -6.94 2.13
C GLU A 67 12.94 -5.42 2.42
N PRO A 68 13.56 -4.60 1.57
CA PRO A 68 13.66 -3.16 1.79
C PRO A 68 12.31 -2.46 1.61
N LEU A 69 12.06 -1.41 2.40
CA LEU A 69 10.86 -0.55 2.28
C LEU A 69 10.59 -0.12 0.83
N PHE A 70 11.64 0.31 0.12
CA PHE A 70 11.56 0.71 -1.26
C PHE A 70 12.63 0.07 -2.13
N THR A 71 12.27 -0.21 -3.38
CA THR A 71 13.25 -0.45 -4.45
C THR A 71 13.83 0.89 -4.88
N ILE A 72 15.12 1.10 -4.64
CA ILE A 72 15.82 2.35 -4.92
C ILE A 72 16.44 2.31 -6.32
N ASN A 73 16.08 3.27 -7.17
CA ASN A 73 16.73 3.50 -8.46
C ASN A 73 17.50 4.81 -8.41
N GLN A 74 18.82 4.74 -8.56
CA GLN A 74 19.67 5.94 -8.59
C GLN A 74 19.80 6.49 -10.01
N TYR A 75 19.77 7.82 -10.09
CA TYR A 75 19.90 8.58 -11.32
C TYR A 75 20.92 9.71 -11.13
N PRO A 76 21.79 9.98 -12.12
CA PRO A 76 22.75 11.07 -12.05
C PRO A 76 22.04 12.44 -12.03
N ALA A 77 22.61 13.40 -11.28
CA ALA A 77 22.06 14.74 -11.10
C ALA A 77 21.84 15.53 -12.41
N ARG A 78 22.47 15.13 -13.52
CA ARG A 78 22.28 15.76 -14.84
C ARG A 78 20.89 15.52 -15.43
N LEU A 79 20.12 14.55 -14.92
CA LEU A 79 18.77 14.20 -15.40
C LEU A 79 17.66 15.08 -14.82
N LEU A 80 18.00 16.20 -14.16
CA LEU A 80 17.01 17.09 -13.50
C LEU A 80 16.04 17.80 -14.48
N GLU A 81 16.33 17.83 -15.78
CA GLU A 81 15.47 18.49 -16.78
C GLU A 81 14.79 17.49 -17.73
N GLY A 82 13.46 17.40 -17.64
CA GLY A 82 12.63 16.71 -18.63
C GLY A 82 12.61 15.18 -18.57
N PHE A 83 13.33 14.55 -17.63
CA PHE A 83 13.35 13.10 -17.50
C PHE A 83 12.10 12.58 -16.76
N VAL A 84 11.35 11.71 -17.41
CA VAL A 84 10.26 10.96 -16.80
C VAL A 84 10.89 9.72 -16.15
N THR A 85 10.88 9.67 -14.82
CA THR A 85 11.23 8.43 -14.12
C THR A 85 10.01 7.52 -14.05
N ASP A 86 10.21 6.20 -14.13
CA ASP A 86 9.13 5.23 -13.94
C ASP A 86 8.56 5.25 -12.51
N SER A 87 9.28 5.82 -11.54
CA SER A 87 8.81 5.94 -10.16
C SER A 87 7.80 7.07 -9.94
N ARG A 88 6.85 6.79 -9.05
CA ARG A 88 5.87 7.74 -8.50
C ARG A 88 6.43 8.64 -7.38
N SER A 89 7.67 8.46 -6.97
CA SER A 89 8.27 9.24 -5.89
C SER A 89 9.75 9.49 -6.17
N ILE A 90 10.11 10.77 -6.22
CA ILE A 90 11.45 11.23 -6.60
C ILE A 90 12.04 11.97 -5.40
N ILE A 91 13.25 11.60 -5.00
CA ILE A 91 14.04 12.32 -4.00
C ILE A 91 15.26 12.91 -4.70
N VAL A 92 15.36 14.23 -4.70
CA VAL A 92 16.49 14.98 -5.24
C VAL A 92 17.39 15.38 -4.10
N VAL A 93 18.66 14.99 -4.17
CA VAL A 93 19.67 15.32 -3.15
C VAL A 93 20.82 16.05 -3.82
N LYS A 94 21.14 17.26 -3.34
CA LYS A 94 22.16 18.10 -3.99
C LYS A 94 22.83 19.04 -2.98
N LYS A 95 24.14 19.24 -3.13
CA LYS A 95 24.86 20.32 -2.43
C LYS A 95 24.43 21.70 -2.95
N ALA A 96 24.13 22.62 -2.07
CA ALA A 96 23.67 23.96 -2.40
C ALA A 96 24.23 25.02 -1.45
N VAL A 97 24.08 26.30 -1.79
CA VAL A 97 24.53 27.43 -0.95
C VAL A 97 23.71 27.59 0.33
N ALA A 98 22.51 27.00 0.39
CA ALA A 98 21.59 27.08 1.51
C ALA A 98 20.96 25.72 1.79
N ASP A 99 20.71 25.44 3.07
CA ASP A 99 20.02 24.24 3.52
C ASP A 99 18.52 24.43 3.29
N LYS A 100 17.89 23.47 2.61
CA LYS A 100 16.48 23.58 2.23
C LYS A 100 15.87 22.20 2.01
N PHE A 101 14.74 21.97 2.66
CA PHE A 101 13.88 20.83 2.41
C PHE A 101 12.57 21.29 1.76
N GLU A 102 12.17 20.68 0.67
CA GLU A 102 10.90 20.96 0.00
C GLU A 102 10.15 19.69 -0.35
N ILE A 103 8.83 19.75 -0.23
CA ILE A 103 7.91 18.72 -0.71
C ILE A 103 7.03 19.36 -1.77
N ASN A 104 7.14 18.85 -2.99
CA ASN A 104 6.30 19.26 -4.12
C ASN A 104 5.37 18.12 -4.50
N HIS A 105 4.06 18.39 -4.40
CA HIS A 105 3.01 17.48 -4.82
C HIS A 105 2.55 17.85 -6.23
N SER A 106 2.69 16.93 -7.18
CA SER A 106 2.01 17.08 -8.47
C SER A 106 0.51 16.83 -8.29
N ARG A 107 -0.32 17.73 -8.84
CA ARG A 107 -1.80 17.58 -8.84
C ARG A 107 -2.30 16.65 -9.95
N ALA A 108 -1.48 16.41 -10.98
CA ALA A 108 -1.89 15.72 -12.20
C ALA A 108 -1.29 14.30 -12.33
N LEU A 109 -0.22 14.01 -11.59
CA LEU A 109 0.47 12.71 -11.62
C LEU A 109 0.88 12.32 -10.20
N PRO A 110 1.00 11.02 -9.90
CA PRO A 110 1.50 10.55 -8.62
C PRO A 110 3.02 10.70 -8.62
N HIS A 111 3.55 11.92 -8.70
CA HIS A 111 4.97 12.19 -8.47
C HIS A 111 5.06 13.08 -7.24
N ASN A 112 5.33 12.48 -6.09
CA ASN A 112 5.82 13.23 -4.95
C ASN A 112 7.29 13.53 -5.22
N THR A 113 7.69 14.80 -5.20
CA THR A 113 9.09 15.17 -5.29
C THR A 113 9.56 15.77 -3.97
N PHE A 114 10.57 15.15 -3.39
CA PHE A 114 11.24 15.62 -2.18
C PHE A 114 12.59 16.19 -2.58
N ARG A 115 12.89 17.42 -2.19
CA ARG A 115 14.18 18.07 -2.48
C ARG A 115 14.91 18.28 -1.17
N ILE A 116 16.13 17.76 -1.09
CA ILE A 116 17.03 17.88 0.05
C ILE A 116 18.28 18.61 -0.43
N TYR A 117 18.45 19.84 0.04
CA TYR A 117 19.60 20.68 -0.24
C TYR A 117 20.35 20.94 1.06
N GLY A 118 21.68 20.87 1.01
CA GLY A 118 22.55 21.19 2.14
C GLY A 118 23.89 21.75 1.72
N LYS A 119 24.54 22.54 2.58
CA LYS A 119 25.85 23.15 2.33
C LYS A 119 26.99 22.14 2.40
N SER A 120 26.91 21.22 3.37
CA SER A 120 27.89 20.16 3.60
C SER A 120 27.26 18.76 3.48
N VAL A 121 28.09 17.73 3.61
CA VAL A 121 27.62 16.34 3.70
C VAL A 121 26.80 16.14 4.96
N ASP A 122 27.26 16.67 6.09
CA ASP A 122 26.60 16.55 7.39
C ASP A 122 25.22 17.22 7.39
N ASP A 123 25.08 18.40 6.76
CA ASP A 123 23.80 19.10 6.65
C ASP A 123 22.77 18.27 5.87
N ILE A 124 23.22 17.61 4.79
CA ILE A 124 22.36 16.73 3.98
C ILE A 124 21.94 15.51 4.78
N ILE A 125 22.87 14.85 5.48
CA ILE A 125 22.58 13.69 6.32
C ILE A 125 21.59 14.08 7.43
N CYS A 126 21.82 15.18 8.12
CA CYS A 126 20.91 15.72 9.14
C CYS A 126 19.50 15.95 8.57
N SER A 127 19.41 16.54 7.37
CA SER A 127 18.12 16.71 6.70
C SER A 127 17.45 15.39 6.31
N ILE A 128 18.20 14.36 5.92
CA ILE A 128 17.63 13.03 5.63
C ILE A 128 17.07 12.43 6.92
N GLU A 129 17.85 12.44 8.01
CA GLU A 129 17.46 11.90 9.31
C GLU A 129 16.19 12.57 9.87
N LEU A 130 16.11 13.89 9.78
CA LEU A 130 14.96 14.66 10.30
C LEU A 130 13.68 14.42 9.49
N ASN A 131 13.79 14.18 8.18
CA ASN A 131 12.63 14.18 7.28
C ASN A 131 12.24 12.78 6.78
N SER A 132 13.08 11.74 6.93
CA SER A 132 12.84 10.41 6.34
C SER A 132 11.49 9.81 6.73
N SER A 133 11.10 9.91 8.00
CA SER A 133 9.83 9.37 8.50
C SER A 133 8.62 10.00 7.81
N GLN A 134 8.66 11.32 7.58
CA GLN A 134 7.60 12.04 6.87
C GLN A 134 7.58 11.64 5.38
N ILE A 135 8.74 11.56 4.75
CA ILE A 135 8.89 11.16 3.34
C ILE A 135 8.32 9.75 3.14
N ILE A 136 8.76 8.78 3.93
CA ILE A 136 8.29 7.37 3.89
C ILE A 136 6.76 7.32 4.00
N LYS A 137 6.18 8.07 4.96
CA LYS A 137 4.73 8.12 5.15
C LYS A 137 4.00 8.65 3.91
N ILE A 138 4.45 9.79 3.36
CA ILE A 138 3.83 10.41 2.18
C ILE A 138 3.88 9.46 0.98
N ILE A 139 5.02 8.81 0.76
CA ILE A 139 5.17 7.83 -0.34
C ILE A 139 4.20 6.66 -0.14
N ARG A 140 4.20 6.04 1.04
CA ARG A 140 3.32 4.88 1.33
C ARG A 140 1.83 5.23 1.21
N ASP A 141 1.41 6.40 1.71
CA ASP A 141 0.01 6.83 1.61
C ASP A 141 -0.40 7.05 0.15
N ALA A 142 0.48 7.61 -0.68
CA ALA A 142 0.25 7.78 -2.11
C ALA A 142 0.18 6.43 -2.86
N GLU A 143 1.05 5.49 -2.51
CA GLU A 143 1.06 4.14 -3.09
C GLU A 143 -0.21 3.34 -2.71
N ILE A 144 -0.64 3.39 -1.45
CA ILE A 144 -1.92 2.80 -1.01
C ILE A 144 -3.08 3.39 -1.82
N LYS A 145 -3.12 4.72 -1.97
CA LYS A 145 -4.17 5.39 -2.74
C LYS A 145 -4.16 4.93 -4.20
N LYS A 146 -2.98 4.82 -4.81
CA LYS A 146 -2.84 4.35 -6.19
C LYS A 146 -3.37 2.92 -6.38
N ILE A 147 -3.09 2.02 -5.43
CA ILE A 147 -3.58 0.63 -5.45
C ILE A 147 -5.10 0.62 -5.28
N GLN A 148 -5.65 1.42 -4.37
CA GLN A 148 -7.09 1.57 -4.17
C GLN A 148 -7.80 2.10 -5.42
N GLU A 149 -7.20 3.10 -6.10
CA GLU A 149 -7.67 3.58 -7.40
C GLU A 149 -7.66 2.48 -8.46
N ASP A 150 -6.62 1.65 -8.51
CA ASP A 150 -6.57 0.53 -9.47
C ASP A 150 -7.58 -0.57 -9.14
N ASN A 151 -7.72 -0.95 -7.87
CA ASN A 151 -8.72 -1.91 -7.41
C ASN A 151 -10.14 -1.44 -7.79
N SER A 152 -10.43 -0.14 -7.65
CA SER A 152 -11.75 0.43 -7.94
C SER A 152 -12.21 0.23 -9.39
N LYS A 153 -11.30 -0.05 -10.32
CA LYS A 153 -11.62 -0.33 -11.73
C LYS A 153 -12.38 -1.64 -11.91
N SER A 154 -12.16 -2.62 -11.03
CA SER A 154 -12.81 -3.94 -11.11
C SER A 154 -12.84 -4.59 -9.73
N LEU A 155 -13.98 -4.49 -9.06
CA LEU A 155 -14.20 -5.00 -7.72
C LEU A 155 -14.99 -6.31 -7.72
N LEU A 156 -14.68 -7.18 -6.76
CA LEU A 156 -15.55 -8.28 -6.36
C LEU A 156 -16.93 -7.72 -5.94
N ASN A 157 -18.02 -8.46 -6.19
CA ASN A 157 -19.34 -8.05 -5.75
C ASN A 157 -19.38 -7.86 -4.22
N PRO A 158 -19.66 -6.64 -3.72
CA PRO A 158 -19.57 -6.32 -2.31
C PRO A 158 -20.74 -6.87 -1.48
N ALA A 159 -21.83 -7.34 -2.10
CA ALA A 159 -23.09 -7.64 -1.42
C ALA A 159 -22.93 -8.62 -0.24
N VAL A 160 -22.12 -9.67 -0.40
CA VAL A 160 -21.92 -10.68 0.66
C VAL A 160 -21.25 -10.06 1.90
N ILE A 161 -20.19 -9.29 1.69
CA ILE A 161 -19.43 -8.65 2.76
C ILE A 161 -20.25 -7.52 3.39
N LYS A 162 -20.86 -6.67 2.56
CA LYS A 162 -21.70 -5.55 3.01
C LYS A 162 -22.86 -6.02 3.85
N ASN A 163 -23.63 -7.01 3.39
CA ASN A 163 -24.80 -7.50 4.13
C ASN A 163 -24.42 -8.21 5.44
N LYS A 164 -23.24 -8.86 5.49
CA LYS A 164 -22.81 -9.62 6.68
C LYS A 164 -22.15 -8.73 7.74
N PHE A 165 -21.29 -7.81 7.30
CA PHE A 165 -20.44 -7.03 8.20
C PHE A 165 -20.78 -5.54 8.22
N HIS A 166 -21.71 -5.05 7.39
CA HIS A 166 -22.04 -3.63 7.28
C HIS A 166 -20.80 -2.77 6.99
N ILE A 167 -19.98 -3.26 6.05
CA ILE A 167 -18.79 -2.57 5.58
C ILE A 167 -18.71 -2.61 4.06
N ASP A 168 -18.11 -1.57 3.49
CA ASP A 168 -17.56 -1.60 2.14
C ASP A 168 -16.05 -1.85 2.19
N LEU A 169 -15.54 -2.62 1.24
CA LEU A 169 -14.12 -2.93 1.10
C LEU A 169 -13.77 -3.05 -0.39
N GLN A 170 -12.68 -2.43 -0.83
CA GLN A 170 -12.23 -2.46 -2.23
C GLN A 170 -11.43 -3.74 -2.52
N ILE A 171 -12.09 -4.88 -2.50
CA ILE A 171 -11.49 -6.16 -2.91
C ILE A 171 -11.53 -6.24 -4.44
N PRO A 172 -10.37 -6.29 -5.13
CA PRO A 172 -10.35 -6.42 -6.59
C PRO A 172 -10.88 -7.80 -7.04
N THR A 173 -11.24 -7.91 -8.32
CA THR A 173 -11.57 -9.19 -8.92
C THR A 173 -10.40 -10.18 -8.87
N GLY A 174 -10.72 -11.48 -8.93
CA GLY A 174 -9.77 -12.59 -8.79
C GLY A 174 -9.66 -13.17 -7.38
N TYR A 175 -10.29 -12.55 -6.37
CA TYR A 175 -10.53 -13.20 -5.09
C TYR A 175 -11.74 -14.12 -5.15
N GLU A 176 -11.61 -15.32 -4.59
CA GLU A 176 -12.64 -16.31 -4.47
C GLU A 176 -12.98 -16.58 -3.01
N TYR A 177 -14.25 -16.89 -2.74
CA TYR A 177 -14.72 -17.19 -1.39
C TYR A 177 -14.42 -18.64 -1.00
N MET A 178 -13.50 -18.83 -0.05
CA MET A 178 -13.06 -20.17 0.39
C MET A 178 -13.95 -20.73 1.50
N LEU A 179 -14.37 -19.88 2.44
CA LEU A 179 -15.17 -20.32 3.59
C LEU A 179 -16.06 -19.21 4.12
N HIS A 180 -17.35 -19.53 4.26
CA HIS A 180 -18.37 -18.65 4.84
C HIS A 180 -18.90 -19.23 6.15
N LYS A 181 -18.82 -18.44 7.23
CA LYS A 181 -19.44 -18.73 8.52
C LYS A 181 -20.21 -17.52 9.02
N LYS A 182 -20.91 -17.66 10.15
CA LYS A 182 -21.75 -16.59 10.72
C LYS A 182 -20.99 -15.27 10.89
N ASN A 183 -19.82 -15.32 11.54
CA ASN A 183 -19.01 -14.14 11.88
C ASN A 183 -17.64 -14.14 11.18
N PHE A 184 -17.49 -14.87 10.07
CA PHE A 184 -16.19 -15.07 9.40
C PHE A 184 -16.37 -15.30 7.90
N ILE A 185 -15.51 -14.67 7.10
CA ILE A 185 -15.31 -14.92 5.68
C ILE A 185 -13.80 -15.07 5.44
N TRP A 186 -13.42 -16.07 4.64
CA TRP A 186 -12.09 -16.19 4.04
C TRP A 186 -12.21 -16.05 2.52
N LEU A 187 -11.45 -15.11 1.97
CA LEU A 187 -11.22 -14.98 0.54
C LEU A 187 -9.76 -15.33 0.19
N LYS A 188 -9.55 -15.93 -0.97
CA LYS A 188 -8.23 -16.30 -1.47
C LYS A 188 -8.10 -15.89 -2.93
N LYS A 189 -6.91 -15.41 -3.31
CA LYS A 189 -6.52 -15.15 -4.70
C LYS A 189 -5.22 -15.89 -4.97
N ASP A 190 -5.26 -16.78 -5.96
CA ASP A 190 -4.07 -17.48 -6.41
C ASP A 190 -3.15 -16.55 -7.21
N ILE A 191 -1.84 -16.73 -7.02
CA ILE A 191 -0.76 -16.03 -7.72
C ILE A 191 0.24 -17.08 -8.22
N ILE A 192 1.15 -16.69 -9.11
CA ILE A 192 2.10 -17.62 -9.75
C ILE A 192 2.90 -18.45 -8.71
N SER A 193 3.32 -17.83 -7.61
CA SER A 193 4.15 -18.46 -6.56
C SER A 193 3.38 -18.91 -5.32
N GLY A 194 2.05 -18.93 -5.33
CA GLY A 194 1.26 -19.29 -4.17
C GLY A 194 -0.08 -18.56 -4.10
N ASN A 195 -0.39 -17.90 -3.00
CA ASN A 195 -1.65 -17.17 -2.85
C ASN A 195 -1.57 -16.00 -1.86
N THR A 196 -2.52 -15.08 -2.02
CA THR A 196 -2.86 -14.05 -1.03
C THR A 196 -4.25 -14.35 -0.48
N SER A 197 -4.45 -14.08 0.81
CA SER A 197 -5.70 -14.38 1.51
C SER A 197 -6.14 -13.18 2.33
N LEU A 198 -7.46 -12.97 2.37
CA LEU A 198 -8.14 -11.97 3.19
C LEU A 198 -9.11 -12.66 4.13
N LEU A 199 -8.98 -12.40 5.42
CA LEU A 199 -9.93 -12.81 6.43
C LEU A 199 -10.71 -11.60 6.92
N ILE A 200 -12.03 -11.74 6.99
CA ILE A 200 -12.92 -10.74 7.57
C ILE A 200 -13.73 -11.43 8.65
N TYR A 201 -13.63 -10.97 9.89
CA TYR A 201 -14.36 -11.56 11.00
C TYR A 201 -14.66 -10.56 12.11
N GLN A 202 -15.55 -10.95 13.02
CA GLN A 202 -15.93 -10.11 14.13
C GLN A 202 -16.06 -10.91 15.42
N ILE A 203 -15.67 -10.28 16.54
CA ILE A 203 -15.87 -10.81 17.89
C ILE A 203 -16.58 -9.77 18.77
N PRO A 204 -17.30 -10.17 19.82
CA PRO A 204 -17.92 -9.23 20.74
C PRO A 204 -16.89 -8.32 21.44
N LEU A 205 -17.17 -7.02 21.53
CA LEU A 205 -16.24 -6.05 22.13
C LEU A 205 -15.83 -6.41 23.57
N ARG A 206 -16.76 -6.97 24.35
CA ARG A 206 -16.51 -7.42 25.73
C ARG A 206 -15.47 -8.54 25.82
N SER A 207 -15.40 -9.40 24.81
CA SER A 207 -14.42 -10.51 24.77
C SER A 207 -12.99 -9.99 24.59
N PHE A 208 -12.83 -8.85 23.92
CA PHE A 208 -11.52 -8.24 23.68
C PHE A 208 -10.99 -7.45 24.88
N LYS A 209 -11.87 -6.91 25.72
CA LYS A 209 -11.51 -6.19 26.96
C LYS A 209 -11.20 -7.12 28.15
N LYS A 210 -11.40 -8.44 28.03
CA LYS A 210 -11.05 -9.41 29.07
C LYS A 210 -9.56 -9.78 28.98
N GLY A 211 -8.70 -9.02 29.66
CA GLY A 211 -7.28 -9.31 29.80
C GLY A 211 -6.44 -8.05 29.99
N SER A 212 -5.25 -8.18 30.59
CA SER A 212 -4.34 -7.06 30.83
C SER A 212 -3.51 -6.66 29.59
N ASN A 213 -3.45 -7.52 28.55
CA ASN A 213 -2.60 -7.29 27.37
C ASN A 213 -3.37 -7.44 26.04
N VAL A 214 -3.42 -6.34 25.27
CA VAL A 214 -4.10 -6.26 23.96
C VAL A 214 -3.48 -7.21 22.94
N ILE A 215 -2.14 -7.30 22.85
CA ILE A 215 -1.50 -8.17 21.86
C ILE A 215 -1.80 -9.65 22.11
N SER A 216 -1.79 -10.08 23.37
CA SER A 216 -2.14 -11.47 23.72
C SER A 216 -3.59 -11.81 23.35
N ASN A 217 -4.50 -10.83 23.42
CA ASN A 217 -5.88 -11.01 22.98
C ASN A 217 -5.99 -11.10 21.45
N ILE A 218 -5.20 -10.33 20.71
CA ILE A 218 -5.11 -10.41 19.24
C ILE A 218 -4.60 -11.78 18.81
N ILE A 219 -3.49 -12.26 19.40
CA ILE A 219 -2.92 -13.59 19.08
C ILE A 219 -3.93 -14.69 19.36
N ARG A 220 -4.55 -14.71 20.55
CA ARG A 220 -5.57 -15.72 20.91
C ARG A 220 -6.75 -15.73 19.94
N MET A 221 -7.23 -14.55 19.55
CA MET A 221 -8.31 -14.38 18.59
C MET A 221 -7.91 -14.90 17.21
N ARG A 222 -6.73 -14.51 16.72
CA ARG A 222 -6.19 -14.94 15.42
C ARG A 222 -6.03 -16.45 15.38
N ASP A 223 -5.41 -17.07 16.38
CA ASP A 223 -5.20 -18.51 16.44
C ASP A 223 -6.51 -19.30 16.57
N SER A 224 -7.54 -18.71 17.18
CA SER A 224 -8.88 -19.29 17.19
C SER A 224 -9.49 -19.33 15.79
N VAL A 225 -9.31 -18.27 15.00
CA VAL A 225 -9.77 -18.20 13.61
C VAL A 225 -8.93 -19.09 12.70
N GLY A 226 -7.63 -19.20 12.96
CA GLY A 226 -6.69 -20.07 12.26
C GLY A 226 -7.07 -21.55 12.31
N SER A 227 -7.93 -21.98 13.24
CA SER A 227 -8.50 -23.34 13.25
C SER A 227 -9.33 -23.68 11.99
N TYR A 228 -9.79 -22.67 11.25
CA TYR A 228 -10.49 -22.83 9.98
C TYR A 228 -9.56 -22.97 8.77
N ILE A 229 -8.28 -22.66 8.93
CA ILE A 229 -7.26 -22.71 7.88
C ILE A 229 -6.35 -23.88 8.20
N LYS A 230 -6.43 -24.93 7.39
CA LYS A 230 -5.72 -26.18 7.65
C LYS A 230 -4.85 -26.58 6.47
N GLY A 231 -3.72 -27.22 6.78
CA GLY A 231 -2.91 -27.92 5.79
C GLY A 231 -3.57 -29.21 5.34
N ARG A 232 -2.83 -29.93 4.50
CA ARG A 232 -3.27 -31.22 3.96
C ARG A 232 -3.34 -32.29 5.05
N GLU A 233 -2.37 -32.28 5.96
CA GLU A 233 -2.24 -33.31 7.00
C GLU A 233 -3.14 -33.01 8.21
N PRO A 234 -3.57 -34.03 8.97
CA PRO A 234 -4.32 -33.82 10.20
C PRO A 234 -3.55 -32.94 11.20
N ASN A 235 -4.29 -32.19 12.03
CA ASN A 235 -3.73 -31.34 13.10
C ASN A 235 -2.78 -30.22 12.62
N THR A 236 -2.86 -29.82 11.35
CA THR A 236 -2.10 -28.70 10.77
C THR A 236 -2.94 -27.43 10.68
N ARG A 237 -3.21 -26.77 11.81
CA ARG A 237 -3.96 -25.50 11.82
C ARG A 237 -3.02 -24.30 11.73
N MET A 238 -3.50 -23.21 11.13
CA MET A 238 -2.77 -21.94 11.17
C MET A 238 -2.71 -21.38 12.59
N ILE A 239 -1.52 -20.92 12.97
CA ILE A 239 -1.23 -20.18 14.19
C ILE A 239 -0.37 -18.94 13.87
N THR A 240 -0.32 -18.01 14.81
CA THR A 240 0.68 -16.95 14.81
C THR A 240 2.06 -17.57 15.05
N GLY A 241 3.05 -17.16 14.27
CA GLY A 241 4.42 -17.68 14.35
C GLY A 241 5.00 -17.51 15.75
N GLU A 242 5.59 -18.57 16.29
CA GLU A 242 6.08 -18.61 17.67
C GLU A 242 7.53 -18.12 17.81
N ALA A 243 8.27 -18.05 16.69
CA ALA A 243 9.68 -17.68 16.69
C ALA A 243 9.94 -16.23 17.16
N TYR A 244 9.03 -15.30 16.85
CA TYR A 244 9.15 -13.88 17.20
C TYR A 244 7.80 -13.29 17.57
N ALA A 245 7.80 -12.36 18.54
CA ALA A 245 6.60 -11.62 18.88
C ALA A 245 6.17 -10.72 17.71
N PRO A 246 4.87 -10.64 17.38
CA PRO A 246 4.37 -9.75 16.34
C PRO A 246 4.66 -8.27 16.67
N TYR A 247 4.97 -7.50 15.65
CA TYR A 247 5.01 -6.05 15.72
C TYR A 247 3.61 -5.51 15.98
N PHE A 248 3.50 -4.54 16.87
CA PHE A 248 2.23 -4.00 17.34
C PHE A 248 2.25 -2.48 17.34
N SER A 249 1.18 -1.86 16.84
CA SER A 249 0.97 -0.43 16.96
C SER A 249 -0.52 -0.09 17.10
N SER A 250 -0.79 1.03 17.77
CA SER A 250 -2.13 1.64 17.79
C SER A 250 -2.25 2.60 16.62
N THR A 251 -3.40 2.59 15.95
CA THR A 251 -3.68 3.41 14.77
C THR A 251 -5.15 3.79 14.71
N THR A 252 -5.53 4.52 13.67
CA THR A 252 -6.92 4.82 13.36
C THR A 252 -7.26 4.30 11.97
N LEU A 253 -8.40 3.65 11.83
CA LEU A 253 -8.91 3.20 10.54
C LEU A 253 -10.39 3.56 10.44
N ASP A 254 -10.76 4.22 9.33
CA ASP A 254 -12.09 4.82 9.13
C ASP A 254 -12.56 5.71 10.31
N GLY A 255 -11.63 6.48 10.89
CA GLY A 255 -11.89 7.36 12.03
C GLY A 255 -12.15 6.63 13.36
N LYS A 256 -11.98 5.30 13.41
CA LYS A 256 -12.11 4.50 14.62
C LYS A 256 -10.74 4.06 15.13
N ASN A 257 -10.62 3.88 16.45
CA ASN A 257 -9.42 3.29 17.04
C ASN A 257 -9.23 1.86 16.52
N ALA A 258 -8.00 1.53 16.13
CA ALA A 258 -7.64 0.21 15.64
C ALA A 258 -6.26 -0.20 16.14
N TYR A 259 -6.02 -1.51 16.17
CA TYR A 259 -4.70 -2.07 16.44
C TYR A 259 -4.17 -2.72 15.18
N GLU A 260 -2.98 -2.30 14.75
CA GLU A 260 -2.24 -2.93 13.66
C GLU A 260 -1.28 -3.96 14.26
N THR A 261 -1.27 -5.17 13.71
CA THR A 261 -0.32 -6.22 14.07
C THR A 261 0.29 -6.84 12.82
N LYS A 262 1.62 -6.94 12.77
CA LYS A 262 2.38 -7.55 11.67
C LYS A 262 3.27 -8.65 12.22
N GLY A 263 3.39 -9.75 11.50
CA GLY A 263 4.24 -10.86 11.91
C GLY A 263 4.11 -12.02 10.95
N THR A 264 4.59 -13.18 11.37
CA THR A 264 4.49 -14.40 10.58
C THR A 264 3.37 -15.29 11.07
N TRP A 265 2.80 -16.08 10.16
CA TRP A 265 1.91 -17.18 10.45
C TRP A 265 2.61 -18.47 10.04
N GLU A 266 2.23 -19.57 10.68
CA GLU A 266 2.68 -20.91 10.32
C GLU A 266 1.53 -21.90 10.45
N LEU A 267 1.58 -22.97 9.68
CA LEU A 267 0.78 -24.16 9.95
C LEU A 267 1.48 -24.97 11.03
N LYS A 268 0.83 -25.14 12.17
CA LYS A 268 1.36 -25.94 13.27
C LYS A 268 1.65 -27.37 12.80
N ASN A 269 2.84 -27.90 13.09
CA ASN A 269 3.29 -29.23 12.64
C ASN A 269 3.43 -29.37 11.12
N ASP A 270 3.67 -28.28 10.40
CA ASP A 270 3.91 -28.23 8.96
C ASP A 270 4.97 -27.15 8.66
N PHE A 271 5.45 -27.08 7.42
CA PHE A 271 6.50 -26.14 6.99
C PHE A 271 5.94 -24.88 6.32
N MET A 272 4.64 -24.84 6.03
CA MET A 272 4.01 -23.67 5.43
C MET A 272 3.98 -22.51 6.41
N SER A 273 4.56 -21.39 6.00
CA SER A 273 4.56 -20.13 6.73
C SER A 273 4.51 -18.95 5.77
N GLY A 274 4.26 -17.78 6.31
CA GLY A 274 4.21 -16.54 5.55
C GLY A 274 3.95 -15.33 6.43
N PRO A 275 3.94 -14.12 5.88
CA PRO A 275 3.68 -12.90 6.61
C PRO A 275 2.18 -12.61 6.69
N PHE A 276 1.79 -11.85 7.71
CA PHE A 276 0.44 -11.33 7.86
C PHE A 276 0.45 -9.87 8.31
N ILE A 277 -0.66 -9.18 8.00
CA ILE A 277 -1.04 -7.89 8.54
C ILE A 277 -2.48 -7.96 9.03
N ASN A 278 -2.71 -7.54 10.27
CA ASN A 278 -4.01 -7.59 10.93
C ASN A 278 -4.40 -6.20 11.41
N TYR A 279 -5.64 -5.80 11.12
CA TYR A 279 -6.28 -4.62 11.70
C TYR A 279 -7.47 -5.04 12.54
N ALA A 280 -7.37 -4.87 13.86
CA ALA A 280 -8.46 -5.05 14.81
C ALA A 280 -9.10 -3.70 15.13
N ILE A 281 -10.23 -3.40 14.50
CA ILE A 281 -10.96 -2.14 14.57
C ILE A 281 -11.97 -2.18 15.70
N VAL A 282 -11.91 -1.21 16.61
CA VAL A 282 -12.87 -1.04 17.70
C VAL A 282 -14.13 -0.37 17.15
N ASP A 283 -15.19 -1.15 16.97
CA ASP A 283 -16.46 -0.70 16.40
C ASP A 283 -17.56 -0.70 17.47
N GLU A 284 -17.61 0.39 18.24
CA GLU A 284 -18.55 0.56 19.35
C GLU A 284 -20.01 0.62 18.88
N MET A 285 -20.26 1.15 17.69
CA MET A 285 -21.60 1.27 17.10
C MET A 285 -22.27 -0.09 16.90
N TYR A 286 -21.48 -1.09 16.50
CA TYR A 286 -21.93 -2.48 16.35
C TYR A 286 -21.56 -3.36 17.56
N ASN A 287 -20.96 -2.78 18.62
CA ASN A 287 -20.50 -3.48 19.83
C ASN A 287 -19.59 -4.68 19.54
N ARG A 288 -18.64 -4.51 18.61
CA ARG A 288 -17.72 -5.56 18.14
C ARG A 288 -16.29 -5.07 18.01
N ILE A 289 -15.36 -6.02 17.91
CA ILE A 289 -14.10 -5.82 17.20
C ILE A 289 -14.30 -6.37 15.81
N LEU A 290 -14.19 -5.52 14.80
CA LEU A 290 -14.13 -5.93 13.40
C LEU A 290 -12.67 -6.16 13.04
N VAL A 291 -12.36 -7.33 12.50
CA VAL A 291 -11.01 -7.69 12.11
C VAL A 291 -10.96 -7.93 10.61
N ILE A 292 -10.01 -7.25 9.97
CA ILE A 292 -9.65 -7.48 8.58
C ILE A 292 -8.16 -7.79 8.56
N GLU A 293 -7.83 -8.92 7.95
CA GLU A 293 -6.50 -9.49 8.02
C GLU A 293 -6.09 -10.00 6.64
N GLY A 294 -4.89 -9.64 6.23
CA GLY A 294 -4.27 -10.13 5.01
C GLY A 294 -3.07 -11.01 5.37
N PHE A 295 -2.91 -12.11 4.64
CA PHE A 295 -1.68 -12.91 4.70
C PHE A 295 -1.37 -13.49 3.32
N CYS A 296 -0.11 -13.80 3.07
CA CYS A 296 0.28 -14.51 1.85
C CYS A 296 1.07 -15.79 2.17
N TYR A 297 1.06 -16.69 1.19
CA TYR A 297 1.98 -17.80 1.08
C TYR A 297 2.66 -17.67 -0.28
N SER A 298 3.95 -17.33 -0.30
CA SER A 298 4.68 -17.11 -1.55
C SER A 298 6.16 -17.51 -1.41
N PRO A 299 6.47 -18.81 -1.22
CA PRO A 299 7.82 -19.28 -0.86
C PRO A 299 8.94 -18.98 -1.87
N SER A 300 8.60 -18.60 -3.10
CA SER A 300 9.57 -18.38 -4.18
C SER A 300 9.64 -16.94 -4.69
N ASN A 301 8.90 -16.01 -4.08
CA ASN A 301 8.84 -14.61 -4.52
C ASN A 301 8.88 -13.66 -3.33
N GLN A 302 9.28 -12.42 -3.62
CA GLN A 302 9.18 -11.30 -2.68
C GLN A 302 7.74 -11.08 -2.22
N GLU A 303 7.57 -10.86 -0.93
CA GLU A 303 6.28 -10.77 -0.25
C GLU A 303 5.91 -9.33 0.11
N ARG A 304 6.87 -8.38 0.10
CA ARG A 304 6.62 -6.97 0.47
C ARG A 304 5.43 -6.37 -0.27
N ASP A 305 5.44 -6.47 -1.59
CA ASP A 305 4.43 -5.81 -2.43
C ASP A 305 3.08 -6.53 -2.34
N LEU A 306 3.07 -7.86 -2.17
CA LEU A 306 1.85 -8.64 -1.90
C LEU A 306 1.20 -8.21 -0.57
N MET A 307 2.01 -8.06 0.47
CA MET A 307 1.54 -7.60 1.78
C MET A 307 1.08 -6.14 1.74
N PHE A 308 1.72 -5.31 0.91
CA PHE A 308 1.32 -3.92 0.71
C PHE A 308 -0.01 -3.79 -0.05
N ASP A 309 -0.26 -4.65 -1.05
CA ASP A 309 -1.56 -4.74 -1.73
C ASP A 309 -2.67 -5.15 -0.77
N LEU A 310 -2.41 -6.13 0.10
CA LEU A 310 -3.34 -6.54 1.17
C LEU A 310 -3.61 -5.40 2.16
N GLU A 311 -2.58 -4.66 2.59
CA GLU A 311 -2.72 -3.47 3.43
C GLU A 311 -3.59 -2.40 2.76
N ALA A 312 -3.42 -2.17 1.46
CA ALA A 312 -4.23 -1.21 0.70
C ALA A 312 -5.71 -1.61 0.64
N ILE A 313 -6.01 -2.91 0.46
CA ILE A 313 -7.38 -3.42 0.55
C ILE A 313 -7.95 -3.18 1.94
N ILE A 314 -7.24 -3.57 3.00
CA ILE A 314 -7.71 -3.40 4.38
C ILE A 314 -7.99 -1.92 4.71
N LYS A 315 -7.07 -1.03 4.29
CA LYS A 315 -7.20 0.42 4.53
C LYS A 315 -8.33 1.08 3.74
N SER A 316 -8.94 0.39 2.79
CA SER A 316 -10.10 0.90 2.04
C SER A 316 -11.42 0.74 2.81
N VAL A 317 -11.41 0.10 3.97
CA VAL A 317 -12.62 -0.20 4.73
C VAL A 317 -13.44 1.05 5.03
N LYS A 318 -14.74 0.95 4.82
CA LYS A 318 -15.75 1.90 5.28
C LYS A 318 -16.80 1.17 6.08
N ILE A 319 -17.01 1.60 7.32
CA ILE A 319 -18.03 1.00 8.18
C ILE A 319 -19.31 1.81 8.03
N ASP A 320 -20.39 1.15 7.61
CA ASP A 320 -21.70 1.79 7.43
C ASP A 320 -22.15 2.41 8.75
N LYS A 321 -22.75 3.59 8.68
CA LYS A 321 -23.39 4.20 9.86
C LYS A 321 -24.74 3.52 10.09
N ARG A 322 -25.07 3.30 11.36
CA ARG A 322 -26.42 2.98 11.82
C ARG A 322 -27.28 4.22 11.91
#